data_AF-A0AAW3MXZ2-F1
#
_entry.id   AF-A0AAW3MXZ2-F1
#
_cell.length_a   1.000
_cell.length_b   1.000
_cell.length_c   1.000
_cell.angle_alpha   90.00
_cell.angle_beta   90.00
_cell.angle_gamma   90.00
#
_symmetry.space_group_name_H-M   'P 1'
#
loop_
_entity.id
_entity.type
_entity.pdbx_description
1 polymer ?
#
loop_
_entity_poly.entity_id
_entity_poly.type
_entity_poly.pdbx_seq_one_letter_code
_entity_poly.pdbx_strand_id
1 'polypeptide(L)' 'MSQELKHVKVAVLCTNSNGAPEFHTCTPAVTQEQLDNGEHYELAKENAADNGYEEPMIAFDATDEAARQLGTVLAWF' A
#
# COMPACT_ATOMS: atom_id res chain seq x y z
N MET A 1 -8.58 -3.80 27.41
CA MET A 1 -7.34 -4.44 26.93
C MET A 1 -6.83 -3.59 25.79
N SER A 2 -5.58 -3.14 25.83
CA SER A 2 -5.00 -2.45 24.66
C SER A 2 -4.83 -3.47 23.55
N GLN A 3 -5.43 -3.22 22.38
CA GLN A 3 -5.17 -4.05 21.21
C GLN A 3 -3.74 -3.81 20.73
N GLU A 4 -3.00 -4.87 20.43
CA GLU A 4 -1.65 -4.78 19.88
C GLU A 4 -1.73 -4.26 18.44
N LEU A 5 -0.92 -3.23 18.13
CA LEU A 5 -0.83 -2.66 16.79
C LEU A 5 0.30 -3.35 16.01
N LYS A 6 -0.03 -3.76 14.79
CA LYS A 6 0.88 -4.32 13.79
C LYS A 6 1.13 -3.28 12.71
N HIS A 7 2.36 -3.24 12.21
CA HIS A 7 2.75 -2.38 11.10
C HIS A 7 2.91 -3.23 9.85
N VAL A 8 2.07 -3.00 8.86
CA VAL A 8 2.03 -3.79 7.62
C VAL A 8 2.70 -2.98 6.51
N LYS A 9 3.64 -3.57 5.77
CA LYS A 9 4.26 -2.90 4.63
C LYS A 9 3.31 -2.96 3.43
N VAL A 10 2.87 -1.81 2.95
CA VAL A 10 1.97 -1.71 1.80
C VAL A 10 2.61 -0.82 0.74
N ALA A 11 2.48 -1.23 -0.52
CA ALA A 11 2.77 -0.42 -1.68
C ALA A 11 1.46 -0.03 -2.35
N VAL A 12 1.39 1.19 -2.89
CA VAL A 12 0.24 1.72 -3.62
C VAL A 12 0.72 2.18 -4.99
N LEU A 13 0.18 1.61 -6.05
CA LEU A 13 0.33 2.17 -7.40
C LEU A 13 -0.64 3.33 -7.57
N CYS A 14 -0.11 4.52 -7.80
CA CYS A 14 -0.85 5.76 -7.88
C CYS A 14 -0.27 6.67 -8.97
N THR A 15 -0.92 7.82 -9.18
CA THR A 15 -0.45 8.86 -10.10
C THR A 15 0.14 10.02 -9.28
N ASN A 16 1.36 10.45 -9.61
CA ASN A 16 1.98 11.61 -8.96
C ASN A 16 1.50 12.95 -9.55
N SER A 17 1.95 14.06 -8.99
CA SER A 17 1.57 15.42 -9.41
C SER A 17 1.95 15.79 -10.85
N ASN A 18 2.81 15.00 -11.50
CA ASN A 18 3.15 15.16 -12.91
C ASN A 18 2.27 14.32 -13.85
N GLY A 19 1.27 13.61 -13.32
CA GLY A 19 0.46 12.67 -14.09
C GLY A 19 1.17 11.36 -14.44
N ALA A 20 2.30 11.04 -13.78
CA ALA A 20 3.08 9.84 -14.05
C ALA A 20 2.76 8.72 -13.03
N PRO A 21 2.78 7.44 -13.44
CA PRO A 21 2.60 6.32 -12.53
C PRO A 21 3.78 6.21 -11.56
N GLU A 22 3.47 6.02 -10.28
CA GLU A 22 4.45 5.94 -9.20
C GLU A 22 4.00 4.94 -8.13
N PHE A 23 4.97 4.32 -7.45
CA PHE A 23 4.71 3.53 -6.26
C PHE A 23 4.94 4.37 -5.00
N HIS A 24 3.89 4.61 -4.23
CA HIS A 24 3.99 5.10 -2.86
C HIS A 24 4.07 3.92 -1.88
N THR A 25 4.91 4.01 -0.85
CA THR A 25 5.04 2.94 0.15
C THR A 25 4.87 3.48 1.56
N CYS A 26 4.11 2.76 2.39
CA CYS A 26 3.88 3.15 3.77
C CYS A 26 3.74 1.92 4.69
N THR A 27 3.64 2.19 6.00
CA THR A 27 3.45 1.15 7.02
C THR A 27 2.30 1.47 7.97
N PRO A 28 1.03 1.27 7.56
CA PRO A 28 -0.12 1.53 8.41
C PRO A 28 -0.07 0.71 9.70
N ALA A 29 -0.45 1.34 10.82
CA ALA A 29 -0.61 0.69 12.11
C ALA A 29 -2.05 0.20 12.25
N VAL A 30 -2.24 -1.12 12.32
CA VAL A 30 -3.55 -1.78 12.38
C VAL A 30 -3.60 -2.80 13.50
N THR A 31 -4.78 -3.04 14.06
CA THR A 31 -5.01 -4.15 14.99
C THR A 31 -5.13 -5.46 14.20
N GLN A 32 -5.13 -6.61 14.88
CA GLN A 32 -5.32 -7.90 14.20
C GLN A 32 -6.66 -7.97 13.46
N GLU A 33 -7.74 -7.49 14.08
CA GLU A 33 -9.08 -7.46 13.47
C GLU A 33 -9.11 -6.59 12.20
N GLN A 34 -8.49 -5.41 12.25
CA GLN A 34 -8.37 -4.51 11.11
C GLN A 34 -7.54 -5.13 9.98
N LEU A 35 -6.46 -5.84 10.32
CA LEU A 35 -5.64 -6.58 9.37
C LEU A 35 -6.46 -7.68 8.67
N ASP A 36 -7.23 -8.46 9.44
CA ASP A 36 -8.07 -9.54 8.91
C ASP A 36 -9.20 -9.00 8.02
N ASN A 37 -9.66 -7.77 8.28
CA ASN A 37 -10.66 -7.07 7.46
C ASN A 37 -10.06 -6.33 6.24
N GLY A 38 -8.72 -6.26 6.11
CA GLY A 38 -8.05 -5.58 5.00
C GLY A 38 -7.95 -4.06 5.13
N GLU A 39 -8.16 -3.48 6.32
CA GLU A 39 -8.16 -2.03 6.51
C GLU A 39 -6.80 -1.37 6.25
N HIS A 40 -5.69 -2.12 6.33
CA HIS A 40 -4.36 -1.62 5.99
C HIS A 40 -4.25 -1.16 4.53
N TYR A 41 -5.05 -1.71 3.62
CA TYR A 41 -5.09 -1.25 2.23
C TYR A 41 -5.75 0.12 2.12
N GLU A 42 -6.88 0.33 2.77
CA GLU A 42 -7.59 1.62 2.74
C GLU A 42 -6.76 2.70 3.44
N LEU A 43 -6.17 2.41 4.59
CA LEU A 43 -5.25 3.32 5.27
C LEU A 43 -4.03 3.69 4.41
N ALA A 44 -3.53 2.76 3.60
CA ALA A 44 -2.42 3.03 2.70
C ALA A 44 -2.84 3.96 1.54
N LYS A 45 -4.05 3.78 0.99
CA LYS A 45 -4.61 4.65 -0.05
C LYS A 45 -4.90 6.05 0.48
N GLU A 46 -5.48 6.16 1.66
CA GLU A 46 -5.69 7.44 2.36
C GLU A 46 -4.36 8.15 2.59
N ASN A 47 -3.35 7.41 3.07
CA ASN A 47 -2.01 7.96 3.24
C ASN A 47 -1.40 8.44 1.91
N ALA A 48 -1.63 7.74 0.80
CA ALA A 48 -1.21 8.20 -0.52
C ALA A 48 -1.96 9.49 -0.94
N ALA A 49 -3.28 9.52 -0.78
CA ALA A 49 -4.10 10.70 -1.09
C ALA A 49 -3.68 11.93 -0.27
N ASP A 50 -3.39 11.76 1.02
CA ASP A 50 -2.89 12.82 1.90
C ASP A 50 -1.53 13.37 1.47
N ASN A 51 -0.74 12.57 0.74
CA ASN A 51 0.54 12.98 0.15
C ASN A 51 0.41 13.53 -1.28
N GLY A 52 -0.82 13.73 -1.77
CA GLY A 52 -1.10 14.36 -3.06
C GLY A 52 -0.99 13.43 -4.25
N TYR A 53 -1.02 12.11 -4.03
CA TYR A 53 -1.18 11.15 -5.10
C TYR A 53 -2.66 11.02 -5.51
N GLU A 54 -2.89 10.57 -6.74
CA GLU A 54 -4.22 10.35 -7.30
C GLU A 54 -4.41 8.91 -7.79
N GLU A 55 -5.63 8.59 -8.24
CA GLU A 55 -6.04 7.31 -8.85
C GLU A 55 -4.98 6.79 -9.85
N PRO A 56 -4.72 5.48 -9.91
CA PRO A 56 -5.67 4.38 -9.63
C PRO A 56 -5.69 3.80 -8.20
N MET A 57 -4.88 4.31 -7.26
CA MET A 57 -4.87 3.91 -5.84
C MET A 57 -4.91 2.39 -5.58
N ILE A 58 -4.09 1.62 -6.29
CA ILE A 58 -4.07 0.15 -6.16
C ILE A 58 -3.07 -0.24 -5.07
N ALA A 59 -3.57 -0.59 -3.89
CA ALA A 59 -2.76 -1.04 -2.76
C ALA A 59 -2.55 -2.56 -2.77
N PHE A 60 -1.36 -3.01 -2.36
CA PHE A 60 -1.01 -4.42 -2.21
C PHE A 60 0.13 -4.60 -1.20
N ASP A 61 0.15 -5.76 -0.53
CA ASP A 61 1.17 -6.14 0.46
C ASP A 61 1.93 -7.40 0.03
N ALA A 62 2.84 -7.88 0.88
CA ALA A 62 3.71 -9.03 0.58
C ALA A 62 2.95 -10.36 0.32
N THR A 63 1.68 -10.44 0.69
CA THR A 63 0.82 -11.61 0.47
C THR A 63 0.20 -11.62 -0.93
N ASP A 64 0.13 -10.47 -1.60
CA ASP A 64 -0.43 -10.32 -2.93
C ASP A 64 0.55 -10.69 -4.04
N GLU A 65 -0.01 -11.16 -5.17
CA GLU A 65 0.77 -11.51 -6.36
C GLU A 65 1.53 -10.31 -6.94
N ALA A 66 0.97 -9.10 -6.87
CA ALA A 66 1.61 -7.88 -7.35
C ALA A 66 2.95 -7.62 -6.64
N ALA A 67 3.00 -7.75 -5.31
CA ALA A 67 4.25 -7.58 -4.56
C ALA A 67 5.29 -8.64 -4.93
N ARG A 68 4.86 -9.89 -5.10
CA ARG A 68 5.74 -11.01 -5.48
C ARG A 68 6.37 -10.81 -6.86
N GLN A 69 5.65 -10.14 -7.76
CA GLN A 69 6.12 -9.86 -9.10
C GLN A 69 7.07 -8.66 -9.19
N LEU A 70 7.12 -7.75 -8.22
CA LEU A 70 7.94 -6.53 -8.28
C LEU A 70 9.41 -6.80 -8.66
N GLY A 71 10.04 -7.81 -8.06
CA GLY A 71 11.42 -8.18 -8.38
C GLY A 71 11.60 -8.71 -9.81
N THR A 72 10.61 -9.46 -10.31
CA THR A 72 10.61 -9.98 -11.67
C THR A 72 10.40 -8.87 -12.70
N VAL A 73 9.46 -7.95 -12.42
CA VAL A 73 9.18 -6.79 -13.27
C VAL A 73 10.39 -5.86 -13.33
N LEU A 74 11.04 -5.59 -12.19
CA LEU A 74 12.26 -4.78 -12.17
C LEU A 74 13.38 -5.40 -13.01
N ALA A 75 13.56 -6.72 -12.94
CA ALA A 75 14.59 -7.42 -13.72
C ALA A 75 14.30 -7.48 -15.23
N TRP A 76 13.08 -7.14 -15.66
CA TRP A 76 12.70 -7.10 -17.07
C TRP A 76 13.02 -5.76 -17.76
N PHE A 77 13.04 -4.65 -17.00
CA PHE A 77 13.48 -3.34 -17.49
C PHE A 77 14.99 -3.29 -17.69
#